data_AF-A0A924XV76-F1
#
_entry.id   AF-A0A924XV76-F1
#
_cell.length_a   1.000
_cell.length_b   1.000
_cell.length_c   1.000
_cell.angle_alpha   90.00
_cell.angle_beta   90.00
_cell.angle_gamma   90.00
#
_symmetry.space_group_name_H-M   'P 1'
#
loop_
_entity.id
_entity.type
_entity.pdbx_description
1 polymer ?
#
loop_
_entity_poly.entity_id
_entity_poly.type
_entity_poly.pdbx_seq_one_letter_code
_entity_poly.pdbx_strand_id
1 'polypeptide(L)'
;MLGFLISRLLQAVGVVIVMSVLVFLGVYAIGNPIDVLIDPAATQAIRAALIRQYGLDLPLWQQYFRFVGNLLQGDFGSSFVFRLPVLQ
;
A
#
# COMPACT_ATOMS: atom_id res chain seq x y z
N MET A 1 8.71 31.76 15.37
CA MET A 1 8.33 31.32 14.01
C MET A 1 8.74 29.87 13.72
N LEU A 2 10.00 29.47 13.96
CA LEU A 2 10.47 28.10 13.70
C LEU A 2 9.68 27.01 14.48
N GLY A 3 9.42 27.19 15.78
CA GLY A 3 8.63 26.23 16.56
C GLY A 3 7.18 26.07 16.08
N PHE A 4 6.58 27.16 15.58
CA PHE A 4 5.24 27.11 14.98
C PHE A 4 5.26 26.32 13.65
N LEU A 5 6.30 26.52 12.82
CA LEU A 5 6.47 25.77 11.58
C LEU A 5 6.67 24.27 11.84
N ILE A 6 7.50 23.91 12.82
CA ILE A 6 7.72 22.51 13.23
C ILE A 6 6.42 21.88 13.72
N SER A 7 5.66 22.57 14.57
CA SER A 7 4.36 22.08 15.07
C SER A 7 3.37 21.83 13.92
N ARG A 8 3.31 22.73 12.94
CA ARG A 8 2.47 22.54 11.74
C ARG A 8 2.92 21.37 10.89
N LEU A 9 4.22 21.18 10.67
CA LEU A 9 4.74 20.05 9.90
C LEU A 9 4.43 18.73 10.60
N LEU A 10 4.61 18.65 11.92
CA LEU A 10 4.26 17.45 12.69
C LEU A 10 2.76 17.12 12.61
N GLN A 11 1.89 18.14 12.69
CA GLN A 11 0.45 17.95 12.51
C GLN A 11 0.12 17.45 11.11
N ALA A 12 0.72 18.04 10.07
CA ALA A 12 0.51 17.62 8.68
C ALA A 12 0.95 16.17 8.46
N VAL A 13 2.15 15.80 8.94
CA VAL A 13 2.65 14.42 8.89
C VAL A 13 1.72 13.47 9.64
N GLY A 14 1.25 13.86 10.83
CA GLY A 14 0.27 13.07 11.59
C GLY A 14 -1.02 12.81 10.83
N VAL A 15 -1.59 13.84 10.18
CA VAL A 15 -2.79 13.69 9.36
C VAL A 15 -2.55 12.75 8.17
N VAL A 16 -1.42 12.89 7.48
CA VAL A 16 -1.06 12.01 6.35
C VAL A 16 -0.92 10.56 6.82
N ILE A 17 -0.25 10.31 7.95
CA ILE A 17 -0.10 8.96 8.50
C ILE A 17 -1.47 8.37 8.82
N VAL A 18 -2.33 9.10 9.55
CA VAL A 18 -3.67 8.62 9.90
C VAL A 18 -4.48 8.30 8.65
N MET A 19 -4.51 9.20 7.66
CA MET A 19 -5.22 8.98 6.41
C MET A 19 -4.65 7.79 5.63
N SER A 20 -3.32 7.62 5.61
CA SER A 20 -2.69 6.48 4.94
C SER A 20 -3.10 5.15 5.57
N VAL A 21 -3.17 5.07 6.90
CA VAL A 21 -3.63 3.86 7.62
C VAL A 21 -5.10 3.61 7.32
N LEU A 22 -5.95 4.65 7.34
CA LEU A 22 -7.37 4.50 7.05
C LEU A 22 -7.62 3.98 5.63
N VAL A 23 -6.94 4.55 4.63
CA VAL A 23 -7.03 4.07 3.24
C VAL A 23 -6.51 2.65 3.12
N PHE A 24 -5.35 2.36 3.72
CA PHE A 24 -4.76 1.03 3.70
C PHE A 24 -5.73 -0.01 4.26
N LEU A 25 -6.28 0.22 5.46
CA LEU A 25 -7.27 -0.66 6.07
C LEU A 25 -8.56 -0.74 5.25
N GLY A 26 -9.02 0.37 4.66
CA GLY A 26 -10.20 0.42 3.80
C GLY A 26 -10.09 -0.49 2.57
N VAL A 27 -8.91 -0.56 1.95
CA VAL A 27 -8.65 -1.50 0.84
C VAL A 27 -8.81 -2.94 1.29
N TYR A 28 -8.23 -3.32 2.43
CA TYR A 28 -8.37 -4.68 2.97
C TYR A 28 -9.76 -5.01 3.51
N ALA A 29 -10.55 -4.00 3.89
CA ALA A 29 -11.92 -4.20 4.36
C ALA A 29 -12.87 -4.67 3.24
N ILE A 30 -12.58 -4.31 1.98
CA ILE A 30 -13.38 -4.70 0.82
C ILE A 30 -13.06 -6.14 0.36
N GLY A 31 -11.82 -6.59 0.59
CA GLY A 31 -11.37 -7.93 0.21
C GLY A 31 -9.85 -8.01 0.08
N ASN A 32 -9.35 -9.08 -0.55
CA ASN A 32 -7.94 -9.17 -0.84
C ASN A 32 -7.62 -8.29 -2.07
N PRO A 33 -6.66 -7.35 -1.98
CA PRO A 33 -6.34 -6.47 -3.11
C PRO A 33 -5.87 -7.23 -4.36
N ILE A 34 -5.38 -8.47 -4.22
CA ILE A 34 -5.00 -9.31 -5.37
C ILE A 34 -6.17 -9.66 -6.29
N ASP A 35 -7.39 -9.64 -5.77
CA ASP A 35 -8.58 -10.03 -6.53
C ASP A 35 -8.90 -9.01 -7.64
N VAL A 36 -8.29 -7.81 -7.58
CA VAL A 36 -8.34 -6.80 -8.65
C VAL A 36 -7.28 -7.06 -9.73
N LEU A 37 -6.16 -7.71 -9.39
CA LEU A 37 -5.08 -8.00 -10.35
C LEU A 37 -5.27 -9.31 -11.10
N ILE A 38 -5.82 -10.29 -10.41
CA ILE A 38 -5.83 -11.65 -10.92
C ILE A 38 -6.89 -11.79 -12.01
N ASP A 39 -6.52 -12.45 -13.12
CA ASP A 39 -7.50 -12.83 -14.13
C ASP A 39 -8.56 -13.71 -13.44
N PRO A 40 -9.87 -13.43 -13.61
CA PRO A 40 -10.94 -14.26 -13.07
C PRO A 40 -10.83 -15.75 -13.45
N ALA A 41 -10.17 -16.07 -14.57
CA ALA A 41 -9.90 -17.43 -15.04
C ALA A 41 -8.59 -18.03 -14.50
N ALA A 42 -7.80 -17.30 -13.71
CA ALA A 42 -6.55 -17.80 -13.16
C ALA A 42 -6.80 -18.93 -12.15
N THR A 43 -5.90 -19.92 -12.14
CA THR A 43 -5.98 -21.03 -11.20
C THR A 43 -5.67 -20.59 -9.77
N GLN A 44 -6.18 -21.36 -8.80
CA GLN A 44 -5.90 -21.11 -7.38
C GLN A 44 -4.40 -21.14 -7.05
N ALA A 45 -3.62 -21.95 -7.78
CA ALA A 45 -2.17 -22.01 -7.63
C ALA A 45 -1.50 -20.69 -8.03
N ILE A 46 -1.94 -20.07 -9.13
CA ILE A 46 -1.47 -18.75 -9.58
C ILE A 46 -1.84 -17.69 -8.53
N ARG A 47 -3.08 -17.73 -7.99
CA ARG A 47 -3.51 -16.81 -6.93
C ARG A 47 -2.61 -16.88 -5.70
N ALA A 48 -2.33 -18.08 -5.21
CA ALA A 48 -1.49 -18.28 -4.03
C ALA A 48 -0.03 -17.82 -4.27
N ALA A 49 0.50 -18.05 -5.48
CA ALA A 49 1.83 -17.58 -5.87
C ALA A 49 1.90 -16.04 -5.87
N LEU A 50 0.90 -15.37 -6.44
CA LEU A 50 0.81 -13.91 -6.47
C LEU A 50 0.67 -13.33 -5.05
N ILE A 51 -0.19 -13.90 -4.20
CA ILE A 51 -0.34 -13.46 -2.80
C ILE A 51 1.02 -13.46 -2.08
N ARG A 52 1.80 -14.54 -2.23
CA ARG A 52 3.15 -14.62 -1.64
C ARG A 52 4.13 -13.64 -2.27
N GLN A 53 4.08 -13.48 -3.60
CA GLN A 53 4.96 -12.55 -4.32
C GLN A 53 4.76 -11.10 -3.85
N TYR A 54 3.51 -10.68 -3.66
CA TYR A 54 3.17 -9.35 -3.15
C TYR A 54 3.23 -9.23 -1.62
N GLY A 55 3.53 -10.33 -0.91
CA GLY A 55 3.59 -10.36 0.56
C GLY A 55 2.23 -10.12 1.24
N LEU A 56 1.13 -10.42 0.55
CA LEU A 56 -0.23 -10.26 1.03
C LEU A 56 -0.63 -11.34 2.05
N ASP A 57 0.22 -12.35 2.23
CA ASP A 57 0.15 -13.38 3.27
C ASP A 57 0.75 -12.95 4.61
N LEU A 58 1.44 -11.81 4.67
CA LEU A 58 2.06 -11.31 5.88
C LEU A 58 1.04 -10.65 6.83
N PRO A 59 1.37 -10.48 8.12
CA PRO A 59 0.56 -9.66 9.02
C PRO A 59 0.38 -8.23 8.49
N LEU A 60 -0.82 -7.64 8.61
CA LEU A 60 -1.15 -6.32 8.07
C LEU A 60 -0.15 -5.21 8.45
N TRP A 61 0.37 -5.26 9.67
CA TRP A 61 1.36 -4.28 10.12
C TRP A 61 2.66 -4.36 9.30
N GLN A 62 3.14 -5.58 8.96
CA GLN A 62 4.31 -5.76 8.10
C GLN A 62 4.04 -5.25 6.70
N GLN A 63 2.85 -5.52 6.17
CA GLN A 63 2.43 -5.03 4.85
C GLN A 63 2.41 -3.49 4.82
N TYR A 64 1.88 -2.85 5.86
CA TYR A 64 1.86 -1.40 5.98
C TYR A 64 3.27 -0.79 6.07
N PHE A 65 4.17 -1.36 6.89
CA PHE A 65 5.54 -0.85 6.97
C PHE A 65 6.33 -1.04 5.67
N ARG A 66 6.08 -2.11 4.91
CA ARG A 66 6.64 -2.27 3.56
C ARG A 66 6.12 -1.19 2.61
N PHE A 67 4.82 -0.95 2.62
CA PHE A 67 4.20 0.12 1.82
C PHE A 67 4.81 1.49 2.13
N VAL A 68 4.87 1.88 3.41
CA VAL A 68 5.46 3.17 3.84
C VAL A 68 6.96 3.21 3.52
N GLY A 69 7.69 2.12 3.75
CA GLY A 69 9.12 2.03 3.46
C GLY A 69 9.45 2.23 1.98
N ASN A 70 8.67 1.62 1.08
CA ASN A 70 8.82 1.80 -0.37
C ASN A 70 8.47 3.24 -0.78
N LEU A 71 7.36 3.77 -0.25
CA LEU A 71 6.92 5.15 -0.52
C LEU A 71 8.00 6.18 -0.15
N LEU A 72 8.64 6.02 1.01
CA LEU A 72 9.72 6.90 1.46
C LEU A 72 10.99 6.79 0.60
N GLN A 73 11.18 5.67 -0.09
CA GLN A 73 12.26 5.47 -1.08
C GLN A 73 11.88 5.99 -2.47
N GLY A 74 10.66 6.52 -2.65
CA GLY A 74 10.15 6.96 -3.94
C GLY A 74 9.59 5.83 -4.81
N ASP A 75 9.43 4.63 -4.27
CA ASP A 75 8.77 3.51 -4.93
C ASP A 75 7.27 3.49 -4.57
N PHE A 76 6.45 3.92 -5.52
CA PHE A 76 4.99 3.96 -5.40
C PHE A 76 4.34 2.64 -5.85
N GLY A 77 5.14 1.63 -6.19
CA GLY A 77 4.70 0.37 -6.75
C GLY A 77 4.31 0.47 -8.22
N SER A 78 3.67 -0.61 -8.70
CA SER A 78 3.20 -0.73 -10.08
C SER A 78 1.69 -0.68 -10.15
N SER A 79 1.16 -0.06 -11.21
CA SER A 79 -0.24 -0.13 -11.59
C SER A 79 -0.67 -1.58 -11.76
N PHE A 80 -1.78 -1.92 -11.11
CA PHE A 80 -2.40 -3.23 -11.19
C PHE A 80 -3.01 -3.53 -12.56
N VAL A 81 -3.43 -2.49 -13.29
CA VAL A 81 -4.04 -2.61 -14.62
C VAL A 81 -2.98 -2.64 -15.71
N PHE A 82 -2.03 -1.69 -15.66
CA PHE A 82 -1.07 -1.49 -16.75
C PHE A 82 0.28 -2.18 -16.50
N ARG A 83 0.54 -2.68 -15.28
CA ARG A 83 1.82 -3.28 -14.86
C ARG A 83 3.03 -2.36 -15.09
N LEU A 84 2.81 -1.04 -15.01
CA LEU A 84 3.82 0.01 -15.12
C LEU A 84 4.02 0.72 -13.78
N PRO A 85 5.20 1.28 -13.48
CA PRO A 85 5.39 2.10 -12.28
C PRO A 85 4.36 3.24 -12.20
N VAL A 86 3.82 3.52 -11.02
CA VAL A 86 2.74 4.51 -10.84
C VAL A 86 3.15 5.94 -11.23
N LEU A 87 4.45 6.26 -11.15
CA LEU A 87 4.98 7.58 -11.50
C LEU A 87 5.36 7.74 -12.99
N GLN A 88 5.12 6.73 -13.84
CA GLN A 88 5.39 6.77 -15.28
C GLN A 88 4.09 6.87 -16.08
#